data_AF-G8LY36-F1
#
_entry.id   AF-G8LY36-F1
#
_cell.length_a   1.000
_cell.length_b   1.000
_cell.length_c   1.000
_cell.angle_alpha   90.00
_cell.angle_beta   90.00
_cell.angle_gamma   90.00
#
_symmetry.space_group_name_H-M   'P 1'
#
loop_
_entity.id
_entity.type
_entity.pdbx_description
1 polymer ?
#
loop_
_entity_poly.entity_id
_entity_poly.type
_entity_poly.pdbx_seq_one_letter_code
_entity_poly.pdbx_strand_id
1 'polypeptide(L)'
;MIQINEEKFYTLLKFFFSQFFCDDLEKAIEDENEEVSVVTLFKGMEFFFDLVKEYNIDFPYSTIREYIINTYSDGESVYEKLAEKYHREIEIYQPKDKSFEEIFGDTQFI
;
A
#
# COMPACT_ATOMS: atom_id res chain seq x y z
N MET A 1 -11.82 -14.39 19.59
CA MET A 1 -12.28 -14.44 18.19
C MET A 1 -13.07 -13.17 17.95
N ILE A 2 -12.54 -12.24 17.15
CA ILE A 2 -13.26 -11.03 16.75
C ILE A 2 -14.09 -11.41 15.53
N GLN A 3 -15.39 -11.11 15.55
CA GLN A 3 -16.26 -11.26 14.38
C GLN A 3 -16.60 -9.87 13.86
N ILE A 4 -16.11 -9.55 12.68
CA ILE A 4 -16.49 -8.36 11.93
C ILE A 4 -17.55 -8.75 10.91
N ASN A 5 -18.60 -7.95 10.76
CA ASN A 5 -19.56 -8.18 9.68
C ASN A 5 -18.97 -7.67 8.35
N GLU A 6 -19.51 -8.17 7.25
CA GLU A 6 -19.03 -7.85 5.90
C GLU A 6 -19.01 -6.34 5.62
N GLU A 7 -20.10 -5.62 5.91
CA GLU A 7 -20.19 -4.17 5.68
C GLU A 7 -19.09 -3.38 6.40
N LYS A 8 -18.79 -3.73 7.66
CA LYS A 8 -17.71 -3.06 8.42
C LYS A 8 -16.35 -3.40 7.84
N PHE A 9 -16.13 -4.64 7.41
CA PHE A 9 -14.86 -5.04 6.79
C PHE A 9 -14.62 -4.29 5.48
N TYR A 10 -15.63 -4.24 4.60
CA TYR A 10 -15.56 -3.45 3.37
C TYR A 10 -15.36 -1.95 3.64
N THR A 11 -15.94 -1.42 4.71
CA THR A 11 -15.73 -0.02 5.12
C THR A 11 -14.28 0.22 5.51
N LEU A 12 -13.67 -0.68 6.30
CA LEU A 12 -12.26 -0.59 6.67
C LEU A 12 -11.33 -0.70 5.46
N LEU A 13 -11.60 -1.64 4.55
CA LEU A 13 -10.83 -1.80 3.33
C LEU A 13 -10.91 -0.58 2.42
N LYS A 14 -12.10 0.02 2.27
CA LYS A 14 -12.26 1.26 1.53
C LYS A 14 -11.49 2.42 2.16
N PHE A 15 -11.55 2.55 3.47
CA PHE A 15 -10.82 3.56 4.22
C PHE A 15 -9.31 3.39 4.05
N PHE A 16 -8.80 2.17 4.17
CA PHE A 16 -7.41 1.84 3.93
C PHE A 16 -7.00 2.23 2.50
N PHE A 17 -7.74 1.76 1.50
CA PHE A 17 -7.42 2.07 0.12
C PHE A 17 -7.47 3.57 -0.19
N SER A 18 -8.50 4.29 0.27
CA SER A 18 -8.63 5.71 -0.04
C SER A 18 -7.67 6.58 0.78
N GLN A 19 -7.70 6.46 2.10
CA GLN A 19 -7.01 7.41 2.97
C GLN A 19 -5.55 7.08 3.21
N PHE A 20 -5.21 5.79 3.22
CA PHE A 20 -3.82 5.39 3.31
C PHE A 20 -3.22 5.35 1.90
N PHE A 21 -3.71 4.49 1.01
CA PHE A 21 -3.03 4.30 -0.26
C PHE A 21 -3.16 5.48 -1.24
N CYS A 22 -4.37 5.94 -1.59
CA CYS A 22 -4.50 7.02 -2.58
C CYS A 22 -3.89 8.33 -2.08
N ASP A 23 -4.21 8.78 -0.86
CA ASP A 23 -3.72 10.05 -0.34
C ASP A 23 -2.19 10.06 -0.16
N ASP A 24 -1.59 8.95 0.32
CA ASP A 24 -0.13 8.89 0.48
C ASP A 24 0.61 8.63 -0.84
N LEU A 25 -0.06 8.01 -1.82
CA LEU A 25 0.48 7.91 -3.18
C LEU A 25 0.61 9.28 -3.83
N GLU A 26 -0.42 10.12 -3.77
CA GLU A 26 -0.34 11.49 -4.30
C GLU A 26 0.81 12.27 -3.66
N LYS A 27 0.93 12.19 -2.32
CA LYS A 27 2.06 12.81 -1.61
C LYS A 27 3.39 12.23 -2.07
N ALA A 28 3.53 10.91 -2.21
CA ALA A 28 4.77 10.27 -2.64
C ALA A 28 5.18 10.66 -4.07
N ILE A 29 4.23 10.95 -4.95
CA ILE A 29 4.47 11.42 -6.31
C ILE A 29 5.06 12.83 -6.29
N GLU A 30 4.48 13.72 -5.48
CA GLU A 30 4.85 15.13 -5.31
C GLU A 30 6.03 15.35 -4.35
N ASP A 31 6.45 14.32 -3.61
CA ASP A 31 7.46 14.41 -2.55
C ASP A 31 8.88 14.59 -3.10
N GLU A 32 9.25 15.85 -3.34
CA GLU A 32 10.59 16.26 -3.75
C GLU A 32 11.64 16.11 -2.62
N ASN A 33 11.20 16.11 -1.36
CA ASN A 33 12.08 16.08 -0.18
C ASN A 33 12.34 14.66 0.37
N GLU A 34 11.76 13.64 -0.26
CA GLU A 34 11.84 12.23 0.15
C GLU A 34 11.35 11.97 1.60
N GLU A 35 10.37 12.74 2.08
CA GLU A 35 9.78 12.57 3.42
C GLU A 35 8.79 11.40 3.52
N VAL A 36 8.14 11.02 2.40
CA VAL A 36 7.18 9.92 2.35
C VAL A 36 7.92 8.63 2.02
N SER A 37 7.83 7.64 2.91
CA SER A 37 8.43 6.32 2.67
C SER A 37 7.60 5.52 1.66
N VAL A 38 8.19 5.29 0.49
CA VAL A 38 7.58 4.46 -0.56
C VAL A 38 7.57 2.98 -0.15
N VAL A 39 8.51 2.55 0.71
CA VAL A 39 8.50 1.19 1.27
C VAL A 39 7.21 0.91 2.04
N THR A 40 6.83 1.79 2.96
CA THR A 40 5.59 1.63 3.74
C THR A 40 4.35 1.63 2.83
N LEU A 41 4.30 2.54 1.87
CA LEU A 41 3.20 2.63 0.90
C LEU A 41 3.07 1.34 0.09
N PHE A 42 4.18 0.85 -0.49
CA PHE A 42 4.16 -0.33 -1.35
C PHE A 42 3.86 -1.60 -0.56
N LYS A 43 4.50 -1.79 0.60
CA LYS A 43 4.24 -2.94 1.47
C LYS A 43 2.81 -2.95 2.00
N GLY A 44 2.24 -1.79 2.31
CA GLY A 44 0.85 -1.68 2.73
C GLY A 44 -0.13 -2.03 1.61
N MET A 45 0.15 -1.62 0.38
CA MET A 45 -0.71 -1.98 -0.74
C MET A 45 -0.55 -3.45 -1.16
N GLU A 46 0.65 -4.02 -1.05
CA GLU A 46 0.87 -5.47 -1.21
C GLU A 46 0.03 -6.27 -0.19
N PHE A 47 0.07 -5.86 1.08
CA PHE A 47 -0.78 -6.45 2.12
C PHE A 47 -2.29 -6.33 1.80
N PHE A 48 -2.73 -5.18 1.27
CA PHE A 48 -4.11 -5.00 0.83
C PHE A 48 -4.49 -5.95 -0.31
N PHE A 49 -3.62 -6.13 -1.30
CA PHE A 49 -3.87 -7.09 -2.40
C PHE A 49 -4.00 -8.52 -1.88
N ASP A 50 -3.16 -8.90 -0.92
CA ASP A 50 -3.25 -10.21 -0.27
C ASP A 50 -4.57 -10.38 0.49
N LEU A 51 -5.02 -9.36 1.22
CA LEU A 51 -6.32 -9.37 1.90
C LEU A 51 -7.49 -9.53 0.91
N VAL A 52 -7.58 -8.69 -0.13
CA VAL A 52 -8.72 -8.80 -1.06
C VAL A 52 -8.74 -10.16 -1.75
N LYS A 53 -7.57 -10.74 -2.03
CA LYS A 53 -7.45 -12.09 -2.59
C LYS A 53 -7.85 -13.17 -1.60
N GLU A 54 -7.36 -13.13 -0.36
CA GLU A 54 -7.67 -14.10 0.70
C GLU A 54 -9.18 -14.19 0.95
N TYR A 55 -9.85 -13.04 0.98
CA TYR A 55 -11.27 -12.94 1.26
C TYR A 55 -12.17 -12.97 0.00
N ASN A 56 -11.59 -13.25 -1.18
CA ASN A 56 -12.30 -13.27 -2.48
C ASN A 56 -13.12 -12.00 -2.76
N ILE A 57 -12.57 -10.85 -2.40
CA ILE A 57 -13.15 -9.54 -2.66
C ILE A 57 -12.75 -9.09 -4.06
N ASP A 58 -13.74 -8.69 -4.85
CA ASP A 58 -13.50 -8.17 -6.19
C ASP A 58 -12.82 -6.80 -6.12
N PHE A 59 -11.60 -6.71 -6.65
CA PHE A 59 -10.82 -5.48 -6.73
C PHE A 59 -10.21 -5.37 -8.14
N PRO A 60 -10.35 -4.22 -8.82
CA PRO A 60 -10.07 -4.12 -10.26
C PRO A 60 -8.58 -4.10 -10.62
N TYR A 61 -7.69 -4.18 -9.63
CA TYR A 61 -6.25 -4.14 -9.82
C TYR A 61 -5.58 -5.28 -9.07
N SER A 62 -4.51 -5.81 -9.64
CA SER A 62 -3.75 -6.94 -9.11
C SER A 62 -2.39 -6.51 -8.57
N THR A 63 -1.91 -5.34 -8.99
CA THR A 63 -0.59 -4.81 -8.63
C THR A 63 -0.62 -3.29 -8.52
N ILE A 64 0.34 -2.72 -7.79
CA ILE A 64 0.54 -1.27 -7.67
C ILE A 64 0.80 -0.66 -9.06
N ARG A 65 1.64 -1.31 -9.86
CA ARG A 65 1.96 -0.89 -11.23
C ARG A 65 0.71 -0.78 -12.09
N GLU A 66 -0.15 -1.80 -12.04
CA GLU A 66 -1.41 -1.82 -12.79
C GLU A 66 -2.33 -0.68 -12.35
N TYR A 67 -2.45 -0.42 -11.04
CA TYR A 67 -3.21 0.72 -10.54
C TYR A 67 -2.68 2.04 -11.08
N ILE A 68 -1.37 2.29 -10.98
CA ILE A 68 -0.75 3.56 -11.36
C ILE A 68 -0.87 3.79 -12.88
N ILE A 69 -0.57 2.79 -13.70
CA ILE A 69 -0.64 2.90 -15.16
C ILE A 69 -2.06 3.19 -15.66
N ASN A 70 -3.08 2.64 -14.99
CA ASN A 70 -4.47 2.88 -15.36
C ASN A 70 -5.04 4.19 -14.78
N THR A 71 -4.40 4.77 -13.77
CA THR A 71 -4.87 5.98 -13.08
C THR A 71 -4.26 7.26 -13.64
N TYR A 72 -2.96 7.25 -13.95
CA TYR A 72 -2.21 8.45 -14.35
C TYR A 72 -1.84 8.42 -15.84
N SER A 73 -1.92 9.58 -16.49
CA SER A 73 -1.61 9.73 -17.93
C SER A 73 -0.17 9.36 -18.30
N ASP A 74 0.77 9.56 -17.38
CA ASP A 74 2.19 9.25 -17.44
C ASP A 74 2.55 8.11 -16.47
N GLY A 75 1.59 7.23 -16.19
CA GLY A 75 1.66 6.25 -15.11
C GLY A 75 2.87 5.31 -15.14
N GLU A 76 3.43 5.01 -16.32
CA GLU A 76 4.68 4.24 -16.39
C GLU A 76 5.85 5.01 -15.76
N SER A 77 6.01 6.29 -16.10
CA SER A 77 7.07 7.14 -15.54
C SER A 77 6.87 7.37 -14.05
N VAL A 78 5.62 7.53 -13.61
CA VAL A 78 5.27 7.65 -12.19
C VAL A 78 5.66 6.37 -11.43
N TYR A 79 5.29 5.21 -11.97
CA TYR A 79 5.62 3.93 -11.36
C TYR A 79 7.14 3.72 -11.29
N GLU A 80 7.86 3.97 -12.39
CA GLU A 80 9.33 3.83 -12.43
C GLU A 80 10.01 4.71 -11.37
N LYS A 81 9.62 5.98 -11.25
CA LYS A 81 10.16 6.90 -10.22
C LYS A 81 9.94 6.36 -8.81
N LEU A 82 8.72 5.91 -8.50
CA LEU A 82 8.38 5.35 -7.18
C LEU A 82 9.10 4.02 -6.94
N ALA A 83 9.17 3.16 -7.95
CA ALA A 83 9.88 1.89 -7.86
C ALA A 83 11.37 2.11 -7.60
N GLU A 84 12.03 3.06 -8.27
CA GLU A 84 13.41 3.41 -7.98
C GLU A 84 13.60 3.86 -6.53
N LYS A 85 12.71 4.73 -6.03
CA LYS A 85 12.73 5.18 -4.63
C LYS A 85 12.52 4.02 -3.65
N TYR A 86 11.56 3.14 -3.92
CA TYR A 86 11.35 1.90 -3.16
C TYR A 86 12.62 1.05 -3.07
N HIS A 87 13.30 0.80 -4.19
CA HIS A 87 14.51 -0.02 -4.19
C HIS A 87 15.66 0.62 -3.42
N ARG A 88 15.79 1.96 -3.44
CA ARG A 88 16.77 2.67 -2.61
C ARG A 88 16.46 2.56 -1.12
N GLU A 89 15.19 2.75 -0.74
CA GLU A 89 14.75 2.72 0.66
C GLU A 89 14.78 1.31 1.26
N ILE A 90 14.36 0.29 0.50
CA ILE A 90 14.22 -1.09 1.01
C ILE A 90 15.58 -1.70 1.38
N GLU A 91 16.68 -1.24 0.77
CA GLU A 91 18.04 -1.66 1.15
C GLU A 91 18.43 -1.18 2.56
N ILE A 92 17.84 -0.08 3.02
CA ILE A 92 18.06 0.51 4.35
C ILE A 92 17.15 -0.17 5.38
N TYR A 93 15.93 -0.55 4.98
CA TYR A 93 14.98 -1.29 5.81
C TYR A 93 15.43 -2.76 5.98
N GLN A 94 16.25 -3.02 7.00
CA GLN A 94 16.61 -4.38 7.44
C GLN A 94 15.54 -4.99 8.35
N PRO A 95 14.45 -5.48 7.77
CA PRO A 95 14.13 -6.88 8.06
C PRO A 95 13.65 -7.55 6.77
N LYS A 96 14.57 -8.25 6.09
CA LYS A 96 14.29 -9.01 4.86
C LYS A 96 13.22 -10.11 5.02
N ASP A 97 12.76 -10.38 6.24
CA ASP A 97 11.88 -11.50 6.57
C ASP A 97 10.67 -11.12 7.43
N LYS A 98 10.34 -9.83 7.60
CA LYS A 98 9.14 -9.43 8.37
C LYS A 98 7.96 -9.08 7.49
N SER A 99 6.77 -9.56 7.84
CA SER A 99 5.51 -9.22 7.20
C SER A 99 5.09 -7.77 7.49
N PHE A 100 4.15 -7.22 6.70
CA PHE A 100 3.62 -5.87 6.95
C PHE A 100 3.01 -5.78 8.36
N GLU A 101 2.29 -6.81 8.76
CA GLU A 101 1.69 -6.95 10.09
C GLU A 101 2.75 -7.06 11.19
N GLU A 102 3.90 -7.68 10.95
CA GLU A 102 4.99 -7.72 11.94
C GLU A 102 5.73 -6.39 12.11
N ILE A 103 5.67 -5.52 11.09
CA ILE A 103 6.33 -4.21 11.10
C ILE A 103 5.37 -3.14 11.63
N PHE A 104 4.10 -3.19 11.23
CA PHE A 104 3.11 -2.12 11.44
C PHE A 104 1.89 -2.57 12.26
N GLY A 105 1.68 -3.87 12.41
CA GLY A 105 0.59 -4.43 13.21
C GLY A 105 0.98 -4.50 14.68
N ASP A 106 0.76 -3.41 15.41
CA ASP A 106 0.67 -3.50 16.86
C ASP A 106 -0.75 -3.94 17.25
N THR A 107 -0.84 -4.96 18.10
CA THR A 107 -2.13 -5.40 18.66
C THR A 107 -2.60 -4.51 19.81
N GLN A 108 -1.76 -3.58 20.26
CA GLN A 108 -2.10 -2.52 21.19
C GLN A 108 -2.41 -1.24 20.42
N PHE A 109 -3.67 -0.79 20.50
CA PHE A 109 -4.03 0.58 20.09
C PHE A 109 -3.51 1.55 21.16
N ILE A 110 -2.49 2.35 20.82
CA ILE A 110 -1.99 3.47 21.64
C ILE A 110 -2.69 4.75 21.21
#